data_AF-A0A0B1RYJ5-F1
#
_entry.id   AF-A0A0B1RYJ5-F1
#
_cell.length_a   1.000
_cell.length_b   1.000
_cell.length_c   1.000
_cell.angle_alpha   90.00
_cell.angle_beta   90.00
_cell.angle_gamma   90.00
#
_symmetry.space_group_name_H-M   'P 1'
#
loop_
_entity.id
_entity.type
_entity.pdbx_description
1 polymer ?
#
loop_
_entity_poly.entity_id
_entity_poly.type
_entity_poly.pdbx_seq_one_letter_code
_entity_poly.pdbx_strand_id
1 'polypeptide(L)'
;MVYVDNPVGAGFSYVDENGEFTKNVAEIGQDLLAWLRQFLILHSEYRTRPFFIFCESYGGKMSAEFARVITQEISAGTLRLNFRGVALGDSWISAMDYVNSWGEFLYANVRSQTAYLQNL
;
A
#
# COMPACT_ATOMS: atom_id res chain seq x y z
N MET A 1 -3.39 -1.13 15.68
CA MET A 1 -2.60 -0.92 14.45
C MET A 1 -1.84 -2.20 14.19
N VAL A 2 -1.83 -2.70 12.96
CA VAL A 2 -1.17 -3.96 12.58
C VAL A 2 -0.19 -3.62 11.46
N TYR A 3 1.05 -4.06 11.61
CA TYR A 3 2.09 -3.93 10.58
C TYR A 3 2.33 -5.31 9.98
N VAL A 4 2.44 -5.36 8.66
CA VAL A 4 2.64 -6.59 7.89
C VAL A 4 3.87 -6.39 7.04
N ASP A 5 4.89 -7.22 7.23
CA ASP A 5 6.02 -7.26 6.32
C ASP A 5 5.54 -7.88 5.00
N ASN A 6 5.50 -7.08 3.94
CA ASN A 6 5.05 -7.53 2.62
C ASN A 6 5.84 -6.79 1.50
N PRO A 7 6.02 -7.42 0.33
CA PRO A 7 5.69 -8.80 -0.02
C PRO A 7 6.59 -9.83 0.68
N VAL A 8 6.40 -11.11 0.39
CA VAL A 8 7.36 -12.14 0.83
C VAL A 8 8.78 -11.78 0.36
N GLY A 9 9.77 -11.96 1.23
CA GLY A 9 11.14 -11.46 1.08
C GLY A 9 11.41 -10.11 1.75
N ALA A 10 10.38 -9.35 2.14
CA ALA A 10 10.55 -8.14 2.93
C ALA A 10 10.62 -8.46 4.43
N GLY A 11 11.61 -7.90 5.13
CA GLY A 11 11.72 -8.01 6.58
C GLY A 11 11.79 -9.46 7.05
N PHE A 12 10.80 -9.87 7.86
CA PHE A 12 10.68 -11.23 8.38
C PHE A 12 9.77 -12.14 7.54
N SER A 13 9.09 -11.63 6.51
CA SER A 13 8.31 -12.47 5.60
C SER A 13 9.23 -13.17 4.61
N TYR A 14 9.13 -14.49 4.49
CA TYR A 14 10.03 -15.31 3.66
C TYR A 14 9.27 -16.35 2.83
N VAL A 15 9.99 -16.95 1.88
CA VAL A 15 9.56 -18.11 1.09
C VAL A 15 10.52 -19.26 1.34
N ASP A 16 10.05 -20.50 1.17
CA ASP A 16 10.90 -21.69 1.32
C ASP A 16 11.73 -21.92 0.05
N GLU A 17 11.19 -21.58 -1.12
CA GLU A 17 11.88 -21.71 -2.41
C GLU A 17 12.03 -20.36 -3.14
N ASN A 18 13.21 -20.14 -3.73
CA ASN A 18 13.53 -18.88 -4.45
C ASN A 18 12.59 -18.57 -5.64
N GLY A 19 11.82 -19.54 -6.12
CA GLY A 19 10.86 -19.34 -7.22
C GLY A 19 9.54 -18.68 -6.80
N GLU A 20 9.30 -18.57 -5.49
CA GLU A 20 7.99 -18.21 -4.89
C GLU A 20 7.87 -16.72 -4.55
N PHE A 21 8.90 -15.91 -4.79
CA PHE A 21 8.78 -14.47 -4.61
C PHE A 21 7.71 -13.87 -5.52
N THR A 22 6.94 -12.94 -4.96
CA THR A 22 5.89 -12.21 -5.65
C THR A 22 6.46 -11.38 -6.81
N LYS A 23 5.85 -11.46 -8.00
CA LYS A 23 6.41 -10.92 -9.25
C LYS A 23 5.70 -9.66 -9.73
N ASN A 24 4.49 -9.41 -9.24
CA ASN A 24 3.70 -8.25 -9.64
C ASN A 24 2.73 -7.84 -8.52
N VAL A 25 2.17 -6.63 -8.64
CA VAL A 25 1.30 -6.05 -7.61
C VAL A 25 0.03 -6.89 -7.40
N ALA A 26 -0.50 -7.52 -8.44
CA ALA A 26 -1.70 -8.36 -8.31
C ALA A 26 -1.46 -9.56 -7.39
N GLU A 27 -0.32 -10.24 -7.53
CA GLU A 27 0.09 -11.31 -6.62
C GLU A 27 0.27 -10.77 -5.17
N ILE A 28 0.85 -9.57 -4.99
CA ILE A 28 0.97 -8.95 -3.65
C ILE A 28 -0.41 -8.75 -3.01
N GLY A 29 -1.39 -8.31 -3.80
CA GLY A 29 -2.77 -8.15 -3.34
C GLY A 29 -3.39 -9.47 -2.89
N GLN A 30 -3.16 -10.56 -3.62
CA GLN A 30 -3.65 -11.89 -3.26
C GLN A 30 -2.98 -12.42 -1.98
N ASP A 31 -1.67 -12.24 -1.83
CA ASP A 31 -0.94 -12.66 -0.62
C ASP A 31 -1.44 -11.89 0.62
N LEU A 32 -1.64 -10.58 0.50
CA LEU A 32 -2.22 -9.76 1.58
C LEU A 32 -3.67 -10.15 1.92
N LEU A 33 -4.46 -10.53 0.91
CA LEU A 33 -5.82 -11.05 1.13
C LEU A 33 -5.78 -12.41 1.85
N ALA A 34 -4.87 -13.31 1.48
CA ALA A 34 -4.67 -14.58 2.16
C ALA A 34 -4.27 -14.37 3.62
N TRP A 35 -3.32 -13.46 3.88
CA TRP A 35 -2.95 -13.04 5.23
C TRP A 35 -4.16 -12.51 6.00
N LEU A 36 -4.95 -11.60 5.41
CA LEU A 36 -6.12 -11.01 6.07
C LEU A 36 -7.16 -12.07 6.45
N ARG A 37 -7.38 -13.05 5.57
CA ARG A 37 -8.30 -14.17 5.87
C ARG A 37 -7.84 -14.96 7.07
N GLN A 38 -6.54 -15.30 7.15
CA GLN A 38 -5.98 -16.00 8.30
C GLN A 38 -6.02 -15.14 9.57
N PHE A 39 -5.69 -13.86 9.45
CA PHE A 39 -5.80 -12.90 10.56
C PHE A 39 -7.22 -12.85 11.14
N LEU A 40 -8.26 -12.82 10.29
CA LEU A 40 -9.68 -12.80 10.73
C LEU A 40 -10.23 -14.15 11.19
N ILE A 41 -9.51 -15.26 10.94
CA ILE A 41 -9.80 -16.56 11.56
C ILE A 41 -9.29 -16.54 13.01
N LEU A 42 -8.04 -16.10 13.21
CA LEU A 42 -7.42 -16.04 14.54
C LEU A 42 -7.99 -14.91 15.41
N HIS A 43 -8.38 -13.80 14.79
CA HIS A 43 -8.86 -12.59 15.46
C HIS A 43 -10.22 -12.15 14.91
N SER A 44 -11.22 -13.03 15.11
CA SER A 44 -12.58 -12.85 14.59
C SER A 44 -13.27 -11.55 15.06
N GLU A 45 -12.85 -10.99 16.20
CA GLU A 45 -13.35 -9.73 16.76
C GLU A 45 -13.10 -8.52 15.86
N TYR A 46 -12.19 -8.60 14.89
CA TYR A 46 -11.92 -7.51 13.95
C TYR A 46 -12.85 -7.47 12.74
N ARG A 47 -13.66 -8.51 12.49
CA ARG A 47 -14.57 -8.56 11.31
C ARG A 47 -15.57 -7.41 11.28
N THR A 48 -16.00 -6.93 12.44
CA THR A 48 -17.00 -5.86 12.58
C THR A 48 -16.37 -4.49 12.87
N ARG A 49 -15.10 -4.45 13.27
CA ARG A 49 -14.39 -3.19 13.56
C ARG A 49 -14.10 -2.44 12.27
N PRO A 50 -14.19 -1.10 12.27
CA PRO A 50 -13.74 -0.28 11.14
C PRO A 50 -12.32 -0.67 10.71
N PHE A 51 -12.16 -1.12 9.47
CA PHE A 51 -10.88 -1.51 8.88
C PHE A 51 -10.42 -0.44 7.88
N PHE A 52 -9.19 0.01 8.03
CA PHE A 52 -8.55 1.01 7.18
C PHE A 52 -7.17 0.51 6.77
N ILE A 53 -6.74 0.88 5.57
CA ILE A 53 -5.38 0.62 5.07
C ILE A 53 -4.62 1.95 5.04
N PHE A 54 -3.39 1.94 5.54
CA PHE A 54 -2.49 3.09 5.52
C PHE A 54 -1.16 2.65 4.89
N CYS A 55 -0.56 3.51 4.09
CA CYS A 55 0.72 3.22 3.45
C CYS A 55 1.49 4.48 3.06
N GLU A 56 2.74 4.28 2.66
CA GLU A 56 3.63 5.30 2.13
C GLU A 56 4.34 4.81 0.86
N SER A 57 4.79 5.71 -0.01
CA SER A 57 5.69 5.40 -1.12
C SER A 57 5.13 4.31 -2.05
N TYR A 58 5.89 3.26 -2.37
CA TYR A 58 5.45 2.13 -3.19
C TYR A 58 4.31 1.33 -2.54
N GLY A 59 4.18 1.43 -1.21
CA GLY A 59 3.04 0.90 -0.45
C GLY A 59 1.70 1.40 -0.98
N GLY A 60 1.67 2.55 -1.66
CA GLY A 60 0.50 3.05 -2.36
C GLY A 60 -0.05 2.09 -3.42
N LYS A 61 0.81 1.53 -4.27
CA LYS A 61 0.38 0.56 -5.29
C LYS A 61 -0.13 -0.73 -4.66
N MET A 62 0.61 -1.22 -3.66
CA MET A 62 0.26 -2.43 -2.93
C MET A 62 -1.09 -2.28 -2.20
N SER A 63 -1.30 -1.14 -1.56
CA SER A 63 -2.53 -0.84 -0.80
C SER A 63 -3.73 -0.61 -1.71
N ALA A 64 -3.55 0.06 -2.85
CA ALA A 64 -4.60 0.22 -3.84
C ALA A 64 -5.08 -1.14 -4.37
N GLU A 65 -4.16 -2.05 -4.68
CA GLU A 65 -4.50 -3.40 -5.12
C GLU A 65 -5.12 -4.24 -4.00
N PHE A 66 -4.59 -4.15 -2.77
CA PHE A 66 -5.17 -4.86 -1.63
C PHE A 66 -6.60 -4.40 -1.34
N ALA A 67 -6.86 -3.09 -1.41
CA ALA A 67 -8.20 -2.54 -1.29
C ALA A 67 -9.13 -3.00 -2.43
N ARG A 68 -8.60 -3.10 -3.66
CA ARG A 68 -9.35 -3.61 -4.82
C ARG A 68 -9.81 -5.04 -4.58
N VAL A 69 -8.92 -5.94 -4.17
CA VAL A 69 -9.28 -7.35 -3.92
C VAL A 69 -10.20 -7.53 -2.71
N ILE A 70 -10.00 -6.78 -1.61
CA ILE A 70 -10.93 -6.76 -0.47
C ILE A 70 -12.33 -6.37 -0.93
N THR A 71 -12.44 -5.29 -1.71
CA THR A 71 -13.74 -4.77 -2.16
C THR A 71 -14.46 -5.78 -3.06
N GLN A 72 -13.71 -6.51 -3.91
CA GLN A 72 -14.26 -7.57 -4.73
C GLN A 72 -14.81 -8.73 -3.89
N GLU A 73 -14.05 -9.22 -2.91
CA GLU A 73 -14.49 -10.32 -2.04
C GLU A 73 -15.67 -9.94 -1.13
N ILE A 74 -15.72 -8.69 -0.66
CA ILE A 74 -16.90 -8.17 0.07
C ILE A 74 -18.11 -8.16 -0.86
N SER A 75 -17.96 -7.66 -2.09
CA SER A 75 -19.04 -7.60 -3.07
C SER A 75 -19.54 -8.98 -3.50
N ALA A 76 -18.64 -9.97 -3.56
CA ALA A 76 -18.97 -11.38 -3.82
C ALA A 76 -19.57 -12.12 -2.61
N GLY A 77 -19.58 -11.51 -1.42
CA GLY A 77 -20.06 -12.13 -0.19
C GLY A 77 -19.12 -13.17 0.41
N THR A 78 -17.89 -13.29 -0.09
CA THR A 78 -16.87 -14.27 0.35
C THR A 78 -15.97 -13.73 1.46
N LEU A 79 -16.05 -12.43 1.76
CA LEU A 79 -15.35 -11.78 2.87
C LEU A 79 -16.30 -10.87 3.66
N ARG A 80 -16.40 -11.10 4.97
CA ARG A 80 -17.11 -10.21 5.89
C ARG A 80 -16.12 -9.31 6.63
N LEU A 81 -16.06 -8.04 6.22
CA LEU A 81 -15.19 -7.03 6.80
C LEU A 81 -15.86 -5.65 6.76
N ASN A 82 -15.77 -4.89 7.84
CA ASN A 82 -16.22 -3.49 7.86
C ASN A 82 -15.15 -2.57 7.25
N PHE A 83 -14.88 -2.72 5.95
CA PHE A 83 -13.87 -1.94 5.23
C PHE A 83 -14.32 -0.50 5.01
N ARG A 84 -13.52 0.48 5.43
CA ARG A 84 -13.90 1.90 5.44
C ARG A 84 -13.08 2.79 4.52
N GLY A 85 -11.86 2.40 4.17
CA GLY A 85 -11.07 3.17 3.22
C GLY A 85 -9.58 2.93 3.29
N VAL A 86 -8.87 3.71 2.48
CA VAL A 86 -7.42 3.66 2.30
C VAL A 86 -6.89 5.09 2.39
N ALA A 87 -5.78 5.27 3.09
CA ALA A 87 -5.03 6.51 3.12
C ALA A 87 -3.63 6.29 2.53
N LEU A 88 -3.30 7.10 1.52
CA LEU A 88 -2.08 6.99 0.72
C LEU A 88 -1.16 8.17 1.04
N GLY A 89 -0.12 7.97 1.86
CA GLY A 89 0.92 8.97 2.10
C GLY A 89 1.95 8.93 0.97
N ASP A 90 2.32 10.09 0.43
CA ASP A 90 3.43 10.29 -0.52
C ASP A 90 3.62 9.16 -1.54
N SER A 91 2.49 8.69 -2.09
CA SER A 91 2.42 7.37 -2.72
C SER A 91 2.80 7.43 -4.20
N TRP A 92 3.59 6.45 -4.63
CA TRP A 92 3.97 6.31 -6.03
C TRP A 92 2.89 5.57 -6.82
N ILE A 93 1.81 6.25 -7.20
CA ILE A 93 0.65 5.62 -7.89
C ILE A 93 0.80 5.64 -9.42
N SER A 94 0.93 6.83 -10.00
CA SER A 94 1.04 7.03 -11.44
C SER A 94 2.49 7.41 -11.77
N ALA A 95 3.18 6.52 -12.50
CA ALA A 95 4.56 6.76 -12.89
C ALA A 95 4.69 8.01 -13.77
N MET A 96 3.73 8.22 -14.70
CA MET A 96 3.75 9.37 -15.59
C MET A 96 3.51 10.67 -14.84
N ASP A 97 2.55 10.73 -13.92
CA ASP A 97 2.30 11.95 -13.14
C ASP A 97 3.48 12.29 -12.22
N TYR A 98 4.12 11.25 -11.65
CA TYR A 98 5.32 11.44 -10.83
C TYR A 98 6.48 12.01 -11.66
N VAL A 99 6.80 11.38 -12.80
CA VAL A 99 7.89 11.84 -13.68
C VAL A 99 7.61 13.22 -14.26
N ASN A 100 6.38 13.49 -14.69
CA ASN A 100 6.02 14.76 -15.31
C ASN A 100 5.99 15.92 -14.31
N SER A 101 5.69 15.67 -13.03
CA SER A 101 5.66 16.71 -11.99
C SER A 101 7.04 17.08 -11.45
N TRP A 102 8.03 16.18 -11.55
CA TRP A 102 9.35 16.37 -10.94
C TRP A 102 10.10 17.62 -11.47
N GLY A 103 10.03 17.88 -12.77
CA GLY A 103 10.74 19.02 -13.37
C GLY A 103 10.29 20.36 -12.79
N GLU A 104 8.98 20.59 -12.79
CA GLU A 104 8.38 21.82 -12.23
C GLU A 104 8.58 21.91 -10.71
N PHE A 105 8.37 20.79 -9.99
CA PHE A 105 8.54 20.73 -8.54
C PHE A 105 9.96 21.09 -8.13
N LEU A 106 10.99 20.47 -8.71
CA LEU A 106 12.38 20.72 -8.38
C LEU A 106 12.79 22.16 -8.75
N TYR A 107 12.36 22.65 -9.92
CA TYR A 107 12.64 24.01 -10.34
C TYR A 107 12.08 25.07 -9.36
N ALA A 108 10.84 24.88 -8.91
CA ALA A 108 10.21 25.78 -7.95
C ALA A 108 10.94 25.79 -6.59
N ASN A 109 11.35 24.61 -6.10
CA ASN A 109 12.01 24.47 -4.81
C ASN A 109 13.47 24.95 -4.79
N VAL A 110 14.20 24.84 -5.90
CA VAL A 110 15.55 25.41 -6.00
C VAL A 110 15.50 26.94 -6.02
N ARG A 111 14.55 27.53 -6.74
CA ARG A 111 14.40 29.00 -6.77
C ARG A 111 13.99 29.59 -5.43
N SER A 112 13.11 28.91 -4.69
CA SER A 112 12.72 29.39 -3.35
C SER A 112 13.89 29.38 -2.37
N GLN A 113 14.77 28.37 -2.43
CA GLN A 113 16.01 28.34 -1.62
C GLN A 113 17.00 29.44 -2.00
N THR A 114 17.24 29.66 -3.29
CA THR A 114 18.17 30.73 -3.73
C THR A 114 17.65 32.11 -3.33
N ALA A 115 16.34 32.36 -3.44
CA ALA A 115 15.72 33.60 -3.00
C ALA A 115 15.79 33.78 -1.47
N TYR A 116 15.70 32.70 -0.69
CA TYR A 116 15.89 32.74 0.75
C TYR A 116 17.35 33.06 1.14
N LEU A 117 18.32 32.42 0.48
CA LEU A 117 19.74 32.63 0.75
C LEU A 117 20.27 34.00 0.31
N GLN A 118 19.62 34.66 -0.65
CA GLN A 118 19.96 36.04 -1.06
C GLN A 118 19.37 37.12 -0.15
N ASN A 119 18.47 36.76 0.77
CA ASN A 119 17.85 37.68 1.74
C ASN A 119 18.40 37.49 3.17
N LEU A 120 19.51 36.76 3.32
CA LEU A 120 20.34 36.65 4.53
C LEU A 120 21.66 37.39 4.31
#